data_AF-A0A7Y0XVA9-F1
#
_entry.id   AF-A0A7Y0XVA9-F1
#
_cell.length_a   1.000
_cell.length_b   1.000
_cell.length_c   1.000
_cell.angle_alpha   90.00
_cell.angle_beta   90.00
_cell.angle_gamma   90.00
#
_symmetry.space_group_name_H-M   'P 1'
#
loop_
_entity.id
_entity.type
_entity.pdbx_description
1 polymer ?
#
loop_
_entity_poly.entity_id
_entity_poly.type
_entity_poly.pdbx_seq_one_letter_code
_entity_poly.pdbx_strand_id
1 'polypeptide(L)'
;MSTNLKQKGVKEPAGTRHKVNPATRISSKQLIEEKTRLEARITRNVHAQIKRAAEIQGRTVTDFVVYAALEAATKAIEGNSVIQLSIEGQHAFAEALLNPPEPNAALRRAFESHAKLFGQGQ
;
A
#
# COMPACT_ATOMS: atom_id res chain seq x y z
N MET A 1 -25.42 34.32 -56.32
CA MET A 1 -24.58 33.73 -55.26
C MET A 1 -24.94 34.42 -53.93
N SER A 2 -26.23 34.56 -53.60
CA SER A 2 -27.06 33.57 -52.87
C SER A 2 -26.53 33.35 -51.45
N THR A 3 -26.80 34.30 -50.54
CA THR A 3 -27.89 34.27 -49.53
C THR A 3 -27.62 33.32 -48.37
N ASN A 4 -27.18 33.89 -47.25
CA ASN A 4 -27.15 33.20 -45.96
C ASN A 4 -28.59 33.07 -45.44
N LEU A 5 -29.08 31.83 -45.39
CA LEU A 5 -30.45 31.49 -45.08
C LEU A 5 -30.67 31.43 -43.57
N LYS A 6 -31.50 32.36 -43.13
CA LYS A 6 -32.20 32.40 -41.85
C LYS A 6 -32.89 31.06 -41.56
N GLN A 7 -32.60 30.43 -40.43
CA GLN A 7 -33.50 29.45 -39.83
C GLN A 7 -33.85 29.84 -38.40
N LYS A 8 -35.15 29.81 -38.15
CA LYS A 8 -35.92 30.28 -37.01
C LYS A 8 -36.73 29.08 -36.51
N GLY A 9 -36.88 28.97 -35.18
CA GLY A 9 -37.72 27.96 -34.51
C GLY A 9 -36.88 26.77 -34.06
N VAL A 10 -36.97 26.29 -32.82
CA VAL A 10 -38.21 25.85 -32.15
C VAL A 10 -38.06 26.06 -30.63
N LYS A 11 -39.13 26.57 -30.01
CA LYS A 11 -39.40 26.44 -28.56
C LYS A 11 -39.97 25.05 -28.31
N GLU A 12 -39.49 24.31 -27.30
CA GLU A 12 -40.27 23.29 -26.58
C GLU A 12 -39.51 22.78 -25.33
N PRO A 13 -40.14 22.07 -24.37
CA PRO A 13 -40.37 22.57 -23.03
C PRO A 13 -39.60 21.83 -21.92
N ALA A 14 -39.82 22.29 -20.70
CA ALA A 14 -39.38 21.67 -19.46
C ALA A 14 -39.83 20.20 -19.31
N GLY A 15 -38.95 19.39 -18.69
CA GLY A 15 -39.26 18.07 -18.15
C GLY A 15 -39.19 16.96 -19.20
N THR A 16 -38.23 16.04 -19.14
CA THR A 16 -38.39 14.87 -18.28
C THR A 16 -37.02 14.28 -17.97
N ARG A 17 -36.72 14.15 -16.67
CA ARG A 17 -35.51 13.54 -16.11
C ARG A 17 -35.32 12.13 -16.65
N HIS A 18 -34.40 11.94 -17.59
CA HIS A 18 -33.69 10.68 -17.71
C HIS A 18 -32.42 10.80 -16.87
N LYS A 19 -32.46 10.22 -15.67
CA LYS A 19 -31.29 10.01 -14.83
C LYS A 19 -30.36 9.01 -15.54
N VAL A 20 -29.51 9.54 -16.40
CA VAL A 20 -28.20 8.93 -16.66
C VAL A 20 -27.20 9.92 -16.12
N ASN A 21 -26.53 9.54 -15.04
CA ASN A 21 -25.36 10.25 -14.54
C ASN A 21 -24.16 9.72 -15.33
N PRO A 22 -23.65 10.39 -16.38
CA PRO A 22 -22.29 10.19 -16.80
C PRO A 22 -21.39 10.99 -15.84
N ALA A 23 -20.30 10.36 -15.43
CA ALA A 23 -19.28 10.93 -14.56
C ALA A 23 -19.74 11.13 -13.11
N THR A 24 -19.64 10.03 -12.35
CA THR A 24 -18.88 10.08 -11.09
C THR A 24 -17.58 10.82 -11.39
N ARG A 25 -17.56 12.15 -11.21
CA ARG A 25 -16.35 12.93 -10.99
C ARG A 25 -15.80 12.40 -9.67
N ILE A 26 -15.09 11.27 -9.74
CA ILE A 26 -14.02 11.02 -8.79
C ILE A 26 -13.15 12.24 -8.97
N SER A 27 -13.21 13.14 -7.98
CA SER A 27 -12.20 14.16 -7.82
C SER A 27 -10.91 13.37 -7.62
N SER A 28 -10.25 13.06 -8.73
CA SER A 28 -8.84 12.69 -8.76
C SER A 28 -8.11 13.98 -8.41
N LYS A 29 -8.29 14.40 -7.15
CA LYS A 29 -7.31 15.16 -6.40
C LYS A 29 -6.07 14.30 -6.55
N GLN A 30 -5.29 14.66 -7.55
CA GLN A 30 -3.95 14.18 -7.82
C GLN A 30 -3.38 13.80 -6.46
N LEU A 31 -2.99 12.54 -6.28
CA LEU A 31 -2.23 12.11 -5.11
C LEU A 31 -0.92 12.90 -5.18
N ILE A 32 -0.96 14.14 -4.70
CA ILE A 32 0.22 14.93 -4.45
C ILE A 32 0.84 14.19 -3.28
N GLU A 33 1.81 13.33 -3.60
CA GLU A 33 2.65 12.71 -2.60
C GLU A 33 3.25 13.86 -1.78
N GLU A 34 2.76 14.02 -0.55
CA GLU A 34 3.15 15.14 0.28
C GLU A 34 4.63 15.00 0.62
N LYS A 35 5.45 15.91 0.07
CA LYS A 35 6.89 15.91 0.32
C LYS A 35 7.16 16.28 1.77
N THR A 36 7.61 15.31 2.56
CA THR A 36 8.11 15.52 3.91
C THR A 36 9.64 15.65 3.95
N ARG A 37 10.18 16.31 4.99
CA ARG A 37 11.62 16.47 5.18
C ARG A 37 12.15 15.41 6.13
N LEU A 38 13.30 14.84 5.78
CA LEU A 38 14.08 13.99 6.67
C LEU A 38 15.05 14.89 7.46
N GLU A 39 14.74 15.13 8.73
CA GLU A 39 15.55 15.98 9.61
C GLU A 39 16.55 15.13 10.41
N ALA A 40 17.85 15.34 10.22
CA ALA A 40 18.90 14.69 10.98
C ALA A 40 20.13 15.60 11.14
N ARG A 41 20.67 15.65 12.36
CA ARG A 41 21.95 16.32 12.63
C ARG A 41 23.08 15.29 12.58
N ILE A 42 24.08 15.54 11.74
CA ILE A 42 25.24 14.67 11.60
C ILE A 42 26.55 15.42 11.82
N THR A 43 27.57 14.68 12.25
CA THR A 43 28.94 15.22 12.39
C THR A 43 29.59 15.42 11.02
N ARG A 44 30.66 16.22 10.96
CA ARG A 44 31.41 16.43 9.71
C ARG A 44 32.01 15.13 9.17
N ASN A 45 32.45 14.23 10.05
CA ASN A 45 33.02 12.94 9.65
C ASN A 45 31.96 12.07 8.97
N VAL A 46 30.75 11.99 9.55
CA VAL A 46 29.63 11.25 8.96
C VAL A 46 29.26 11.83 7.59
N HIS A 47 29.17 13.16 7.47
CA HIS A 47 28.91 13.81 6.19
C HIS A 47 30.00 13.49 5.14
N ALA A 48 31.28 13.49 5.51
CA ALA A 48 32.37 13.17 4.59
C ALA A 48 32.30 11.73 4.06
N GLN A 49 31.95 10.77 4.91
CA GLN A 49 31.76 9.37 4.52
C GLN A 49 30.57 9.21 3.57
N ILE A 50 29.43 9.81 3.90
CA ILE A 50 28.22 9.78 3.05
C ILE A 50 28.53 10.41 1.68
N LYS A 51 29.21 11.57 1.67
CA LYS A 51 29.61 12.24 0.42
C LYS A 51 30.49 11.34 -0.43
N ARG A 52 31.48 10.68 0.17
CA ARG A 52 32.35 9.75 -0.55
C ARG A 52 31.59 8.55 -1.12
N ALA A 53 30.67 7.97 -0.36
CA ALA A 53 29.85 6.86 -0.82
C ALA A 53 28.92 7.27 -1.98
N ALA A 54 28.33 8.46 -1.90
CA ALA A 54 27.50 9.02 -2.97
C ALA A 54 28.30 9.24 -4.27
N GLU A 55 29.52 9.77 -4.16
CA GLU A 55 30.45 9.94 -5.29
C GLU A 55 30.79 8.60 -5.96
N ILE A 56 31.09 7.56 -5.16
CA ILE A 56 31.40 6.22 -5.67
C ILE A 56 30.21 5.64 -6.46
N GLN A 57 28.98 5.91 -6.01
CA GLN A 57 27.77 5.44 -6.69
C GLN A 57 27.28 6.38 -7.81
N GLY A 58 27.97 7.49 -8.07
CA GLY A 58 27.60 8.44 -9.12
C GLY A 58 26.29 9.18 -8.85
N ARG A 59 25.94 9.42 -7.58
CA ARG A 59 24.71 10.10 -7.17
C ARG A 59 24.96 11.27 -6.23
N THR A 60 23.95 12.13 -6.06
CA THR A 60 24.03 13.24 -5.09
C THR A 60 23.96 12.71 -3.66
N VAL A 61 24.48 13.49 -2.69
CA VAL A 61 24.39 13.16 -1.25
C VAL A 61 22.94 12.96 -0.82
N THR A 62 22.03 13.84 -1.25
CA THR A 62 20.61 13.75 -0.93
C THR A 62 20.00 12.46 -1.47
N ASP A 63 20.25 12.13 -2.74
CA ASP A 63 19.75 10.90 -3.34
C ASP A 63 20.30 9.65 -2.65
N PHE A 64 21.60 9.66 -2.32
CA PHE A 64 22.22 8.57 -1.57
C PHE A 64 21.57 8.34 -0.21
N VAL A 65 21.30 9.41 0.55
CA VAL A 65 20.69 9.29 1.88
C VAL A 65 19.27 8.73 1.76
N VAL A 66 18.47 9.21 0.80
CA VAL A 66 17.10 8.71 0.58
C VAL A 66 17.15 7.23 0.17
N TYR A 67 18.01 6.87 -0.78
CA TYR A 67 18.18 5.48 -1.22
C TYR A 67 18.61 4.55 -0.07
N ALA A 68 19.64 4.93 0.69
CA ALA A 68 20.15 4.13 1.80
C ALA A 68 19.11 3.99 2.93
N ALA A 69 18.36 5.06 3.23
CA ALA A 69 17.28 5.02 4.22
C ALA A 69 16.15 4.11 3.77
N LEU A 70 15.77 4.15 2.49
CA LEU A 70 14.74 3.27 1.93
C LEU A 70 15.17 1.80 1.98
N GLU A 71 16.39 1.48 1.55
CA GLU A 71 16.91 0.10 1.64
C GLU A 71 16.92 -0.43 3.07
N ALA A 72 17.37 0.39 4.03
CA ALA A 72 17.40 0.01 5.43
C ALA A 72 15.98 -0.18 5.98
N ALA A 73 15.04 0.70 5.62
CA ALA A 73 13.64 0.59 6.02
C ALA A 73 12.98 -0.67 5.46
N THR A 74 13.17 -0.97 4.17
CA THR A 74 12.65 -2.18 3.53
C THR A 74 13.16 -3.42 4.25
N LYS A 75 14.48 -3.52 4.49
CA LYS A 75 15.08 -4.65 5.21
C LYS A 75 14.53 -4.78 6.63
N ALA A 76 14.32 -3.67 7.33
CA ALA A 76 13.76 -3.68 8.69
C ALA A 76 12.29 -4.14 8.71
N ILE A 77 11.49 -3.73 7.73
CA ILE A 77 10.07 -4.11 7.61
C ILE A 77 9.93 -5.59 7.21
N GLU A 78 10.70 -6.02 6.19
CA GLU A 78 10.71 -7.40 5.71
C GLU A 78 11.24 -8.36 6.79
N GLY A 79 12.28 -7.97 7.53
CA GLY A 79 12.82 -8.76 8.64
C GLY A 79 11.80 -9.09 9.73
N ASN A 80 10.73 -8.28 9.86
CA ASN A 80 9.65 -8.52 10.81
C ASN A 80 8.46 -9.30 10.23
N SER A 81 8.43 -9.54 8.92
CA SER A 81 7.30 -10.16 8.20
C SER A 81 7.64 -11.53 7.59
N VAL A 82 8.92 -11.89 7.54
CA VAL A 82 9.40 -13.15 6.94
C VAL A 82 9.77 -14.15 8.05
N ILE A 83 9.04 -15.26 8.12
CA ILE A 83 9.41 -16.41 8.94
C ILE A 83 10.40 -17.26 8.14
N GLN A 84 11.69 -17.23 8.49
CA GLN A 84 12.68 -18.16 7.94
C GLN A 84 12.55 -19.52 8.62
N LEU A 85 12.19 -20.54 7.86
CA LEU A 85 12.11 -21.93 8.32
C LEU A 85 13.35 -22.72 7.86
N SER A 86 13.85 -23.63 8.70
CA SER A 86 14.80 -24.65 8.28
C SER A 86 14.18 -25.56 7.21
N ILE A 87 14.98 -26.37 6.53
CA ILE A 87 14.48 -27.31 5.52
C ILE A 87 13.41 -28.23 6.15
N GLU A 88 13.68 -28.76 7.34
CA GLU A 88 12.73 -29.61 8.08
C GLU A 88 11.44 -28.83 8.43
N GLY A 89 11.59 -27.57 8.85
CA GLY A 89 10.47 -26.69 9.14
C GLY A 89 9.61 -26.39 7.90
N GLN A 90 10.23 -26.21 6.73
CA GLN A 90 9.52 -26.00 5.46
C GLN A 90 8.72 -27.25 5.06
N HIS A 91 9.30 -28.44 5.21
CA HIS A 91 8.60 -29.70 4.95
C HIS A 91 7.41 -29.88 5.90
N ALA A 92 7.61 -29.68 7.21
CA ALA A 92 6.54 -29.79 8.20
C ALA A 92 5.42 -28.77 7.94
N PHE A 93 5.78 -27.55 7.55
CA PHE A 93 4.82 -26.50 7.22
C PHE A 93 4.03 -26.82 5.95
N ALA A 94 4.70 -27.27 4.87
CA ALA A 94 4.04 -27.67 3.64
C ALA A 94 3.09 -28.85 3.87
N GLU A 95 3.53 -29.85 4.64
CA GLU A 95 2.70 -30.99 5.00
C GLU A 95 1.46 -30.56 5.79
N ALA A 96 1.61 -29.65 6.76
CA ALA A 96 0.47 -29.13 7.52
C ALA A 96 -0.51 -28.30 6.68
N LEU A 97 -0.07 -27.69 5.57
CA LEU A 97 -0.96 -26.98 4.64
C LEU A 97 -1.68 -27.93 3.68
N LEU A 98 -0.98 -28.95 3.17
CA LEU A 98 -1.51 -29.90 2.19
C LEU A 98 -2.38 -30.97 2.85
N ASN A 99 -1.98 -31.43 4.04
CA ASN A 99 -2.62 -32.46 4.83
C ASN A 99 -2.87 -31.93 6.25
N PRO A 100 -3.84 -31.01 6.41
CA PRO A 100 -4.10 -30.38 7.70
C PRO A 100 -4.46 -31.44 8.75
N PRO A 101 -3.71 -31.52 9.88
CA PRO A 101 -3.99 -32.51 10.91
C PRO A 101 -5.25 -32.15 11.68
N GLU A 102 -5.95 -33.18 12.17
CA GLU A 102 -7.09 -32.98 13.05
C GLU A 102 -6.68 -32.22 14.32
N PRO A 103 -7.51 -31.26 14.80
CA PRO A 103 -7.24 -30.56 16.04
C PRO A 103 -6.97 -31.54 17.17
N ASN A 104 -5.95 -31.29 17.99
CA ASN A 104 -5.69 -32.14 19.15
C ASN A 104 -6.68 -31.82 20.30
N ALA A 105 -6.68 -32.64 21.35
CA ALA A 105 -7.59 -32.46 22.48
C ALA A 105 -7.39 -31.11 23.22
N ALA A 106 -6.17 -30.57 23.24
CA ALA A 106 -5.88 -29.27 23.84
C ALA A 106 -6.47 -28.13 23.02
N LEU A 107 -6.32 -28.18 21.69
CA LEU A 107 -6.87 -27.19 20.78
C LEU A 107 -8.40 -27.19 20.80
N ARG A 108 -9.05 -28.37 20.87
CA ARG A 108 -10.51 -28.47 21.06
C ARG A 108 -10.98 -27.78 22.34
N ARG A 109 -10.32 -28.06 23.48
CA ARG A 109 -10.64 -27.40 24.77
C ARG A 109 -10.43 -25.89 24.72
N ALA A 110 -9.42 -25.42 23.99
CA ALA A 110 -9.17 -23.98 23.80
C ALA A 110 -10.31 -23.32 23.00
N PHE A 111 -10.79 -23.95 21.93
CA PHE A 111 -11.96 -23.48 21.19
C PHE A 111 -13.22 -23.43 22.06
N GLU A 112 -13.49 -24.47 22.85
CA GLU A 112 -14.63 -24.49 23.78
C GLU A 112 -14.53 -23.38 24.83
N SER A 113 -13.33 -23.13 25.36
CA SER A 113 -13.08 -22.07 26.35
C SER A 113 -13.28 -20.69 25.73
N HIS A 114 -12.76 -20.47 24.51
CA HIS A 114 -12.97 -19.24 23.75
C HIS A 114 -14.45 -19.00 23.45
N ALA A 115 -15.18 -20.03 23.00
CA ALA A 115 -16.62 -19.95 22.74
C ALA A 115 -17.42 -19.59 24.00
N LYS A 116 -17.04 -20.08 25.18
CA LYS A 116 -17.67 -19.71 26.46
C LYS A 116 -17.39 -18.27 26.86
N LEU A 117 -16.19 -17.76 26.56
CA LEU A 117 -15.76 -16.40 26.90
C LEU A 117 -16.35 -15.34 25.95
N PHE A 118 -16.53 -15.67 24.67
CA PHE A 118 -16.93 -14.71 23.63
C PHE A 118 -18.29 -15.01 22.97
N GLY A 119 -18.95 -16.13 23.32
CA GLY A 119 -20.20 -16.60 22.71
C GLY A 119 -21.50 -16.09 23.34
N GLN A 120 -21.47 -14.97 24.07
CA GLN A 120 -22.69 -14.23 24.44
C GLN A 120 -22.70 -12.89 23.70
N GLY A 121 -23.27 -12.87 22.48
CA GLY A 121 -23.55 -11.63 21.75
C GLY A 121 -23.34 -11.69 20.24
N GLN A 122 -24.15 -12.48 19.54
CA GLN A 122 -24.70 -12.13 18.22
C GLN A 122 -26.18 -12.51 18.21
#